data_AF-A0A1S4CXW0-F1
#
_entry.id   AF-A0A1S4CXW0-F1
#
_cell.length_a   1.000
_cell.length_b   1.000
_cell.length_c   1.000
_cell.angle_alpha   90.00
_cell.angle_beta   90.00
_cell.angle_gamma   90.00
#
_symmetry.space_group_name_H-M   'P 1'
#
loop_
_entity.id
_entity.type
_entity.pdbx_description
1 polymer ?
#
loop_
_entity_poly.entity_id
_entity_poly.type
_entity_poly.pdbx_seq_one_letter_code
_entity_poly.pdbx_strand_id
1 'polypeptide(L)'
;MSTNNNNKQHFKVCFCWSRGFKLRGGEIPEDIKQVFESYSVYGIMSIDNLISFLEKEQKEVNNVTKEAQNIFNSLKHHHNIVHKRGLNLDAFFKYLIGDYNFAHQSKVHQNMDAPLAHYYIYTGHNSYLTGNQLSSDCSTEPIKKALKKGVRVIELDLWSNITKDDIDVRHGGMVKKTFGSMLFIPQSEMDEFPSPNSLKNKILISTKPPPKSSAESDKERDEQQDEEFEEVLKYRDLIAIHATKHKGGMENFGRHASFDKVGRLSMNEQALEKALAVTEHGHQLIRFTQRHILRVYPKGARIDSSNYDPLIAWMRGAQMVAFNMQGYCKYLWMMQGFFRANGGCGYVKKPEFLLCPDGACHEVFNSMALPVKTILKVKIFMGEGWRVDFHFRHFDYCSPPDFYARVGIVGVPGDTSKMCRTGIVDDQWIPIWNEEFEFPIRVPELALLRIDVKDYDPSGEDEFAGQTCLPVSELRTGIRCVPLHKRRGDVYKSVKLLMRFDFMSP
;
A
#
# COMPACT_ATOMS: atom_id res chain seq x y z
N MET A 1 7.02 26.27 32.52
CA MET A 1 8.07 26.66 33.49
C MET A 1 9.39 26.01 33.10
N SER A 2 10.46 26.82 33.12
CA SER A 2 11.89 26.51 32.88
C SER A 2 12.28 25.97 31.49
N THR A 3 12.51 26.89 30.55
CA THR A 3 13.33 26.69 29.36
C THR A 3 14.78 26.44 29.77
N ASN A 4 15.18 25.17 29.84
CA ASN A 4 16.58 24.83 30.07
C ASN A 4 17.39 25.20 28.80
N ASN A 5 18.04 26.35 28.88
CA ASN A 5 18.58 27.11 27.75
C ASN A 5 20.01 26.67 27.40
N ASN A 6 20.22 25.39 27.08
CA ASN A 6 21.56 24.90 26.68
C ASN A 6 21.55 23.68 25.72
N ASN A 7 20.73 23.73 24.67
CA ASN A 7 20.76 22.72 23.60
C ASN A 7 21.49 23.27 22.35
N LYS A 8 22.81 23.44 22.43
CA LYS A 8 23.65 23.64 21.25
C LYS A 8 24.16 22.29 20.75
N GLN A 9 24.07 22.05 19.44
CA GLN A 9 24.70 20.91 18.80
C GLN A 9 25.99 21.35 18.13
N HIS A 10 27.08 20.64 18.40
CA HIS A 10 28.40 20.98 17.87
C HIS A 10 28.81 20.01 16.76
N PHE A 11 29.14 20.58 15.60
CA PHE A 11 29.63 19.86 14.44
C PHE A 11 31.10 20.20 14.22
N LYS A 12 31.94 19.18 13.99
CA LYS A 12 33.37 19.39 13.71
C LYS A 12 33.53 19.69 12.22
N VAL A 13 34.04 20.87 11.90
CA VAL A 13 34.30 21.29 10.51
C VAL A 13 35.74 20.96 10.12
N CYS A 14 36.70 21.18 11.03
CA CYS A 14 38.08 20.73 10.88
C CYS A 14 38.69 20.37 12.26
N PHE A 15 39.95 19.92 12.30
CA PHE A 15 40.61 19.43 13.51
C PHE A 15 40.60 20.42 14.69
N CYS A 16 40.53 21.73 14.40
CA CYS A 16 40.58 22.80 15.41
C CYS A 16 39.29 23.62 15.53
N TRP A 17 38.26 23.39 14.69
CA TRP A 17 37.06 24.23 14.64
C TRP A 17 35.77 23.43 14.72
N SER A 18 34.90 23.86 15.62
CA SER A 18 33.52 23.36 15.75
C SER A 18 32.51 24.47 15.52
N ARG A 19 31.48 24.22 14.73
CA ARG A 19 30.30 25.08 14.61
C ARG A 19 29.24 24.63 15.59
N GLY A 20 28.69 25.56 16.36
CA GLY A 20 27.60 25.31 17.29
C GLY A 20 26.29 25.83 16.74
N PHE A 21 25.33 24.95 16.52
CA PHE A 21 23.99 25.31 16.07
C PHE A 21 23.03 25.28 17.26
N LYS A 22 22.21 26.31 17.40
CA LYS A 22 21.14 26.29 18.40
C LYS A 22 20.06 25.36 17.90
N LEU A 23 19.82 24.28 18.63
CA LEU A 23 18.68 23.42 18.35
C LEU A 23 17.43 24.22 18.70
N ARG A 24 16.72 24.72 17.69
CA ARG A 24 15.36 25.19 17.91
C ARG A 24 14.52 23.95 18.15
N GLY A 25 13.97 23.82 19.36
CA GLY A 25 12.85 22.89 19.54
C GLY A 25 11.75 23.38 18.61
N GLY A 26 11.19 22.49 17.79
CA GLY A 26 10.20 22.89 16.79
C GLY A 26 9.10 23.69 17.46
N GLU A 27 9.01 24.96 17.11
CA GLU A 27 7.90 25.78 17.56
C GLU A 27 6.62 25.18 16.99
N ILE A 28 5.55 25.14 17.79
CA ILE A 28 4.25 24.71 17.28
C ILE A 28 3.88 25.69 16.15
N PRO A 29 3.51 25.23 14.95
CA PRO A 29 3.16 26.13 13.85
C PRO A 29 2.04 27.09 14.25
N GLU A 30 2.12 28.34 13.82
CA GLU A 30 1.21 29.40 14.29
C GLU A 30 -0.26 29.09 13.99
N ASP A 31 -0.54 28.55 12.81
CA ASP A 31 -1.86 28.05 12.42
C ASP A 31 -2.42 27.02 13.42
N ILE A 32 -1.58 26.14 13.97
CA ILE A 32 -2.00 25.15 14.97
C ILE A 32 -2.32 25.82 16.31
N LYS A 33 -1.57 26.87 16.69
CA LYS A 33 -1.87 27.65 17.89
C LYS A 33 -3.21 28.36 17.75
N GLN A 34 -3.47 28.99 16.60
CA GLN A 34 -4.73 29.68 16.31
C GLN A 34 -5.92 28.70 16.33
N VAL A 35 -5.75 27.50 15.78
CA VAL A 35 -6.75 26.44 15.87
C VAL A 35 -6.96 26.01 17.33
N PHE A 36 -5.91 25.85 18.14
CA PHE A 36 -6.10 25.54 19.55
C PHE A 36 -6.83 26.66 20.31
N GLU A 37 -6.49 27.92 20.04
CA GLU A 37 -7.09 29.10 20.66
C GLU A 37 -8.59 29.22 20.35
N SER A 38 -9.02 28.95 19.12
CA SER A 38 -10.43 29.02 18.74
C SER A 38 -11.32 27.97 19.42
N TYR A 39 -10.72 26.91 19.96
CA TYR A 39 -11.40 25.85 20.71
C TYR A 39 -10.94 25.79 22.18
N SER A 40 -10.32 26.83 22.73
CA SER A 40 -9.89 26.84 24.13
C SER A 40 -10.37 28.08 24.88
N VAL A 41 -10.55 27.93 26.18
CA VAL A 41 -10.94 29.01 27.09
C VAL A 41 -9.85 29.16 28.13
N TYR A 42 -9.26 30.36 28.24
CA TYR A 42 -8.11 30.64 29.08
C TYR A 42 -6.93 29.65 28.87
N GLY A 43 -6.68 29.26 27.61
CA GLY A 43 -5.59 28.36 27.24
C GLY A 43 -5.82 26.88 27.56
N ILE A 44 -7.06 26.49 27.87
CA ILE A 44 -7.46 25.11 28.16
C ILE A 44 -8.62 24.69 27.25
N MET A 45 -8.45 23.59 26.53
CA MET A 45 -9.49 22.92 25.73
C MET A 45 -10.18 21.86 26.58
N SER A 46 -11.47 22.06 26.89
CA SER A 46 -12.31 21.08 27.58
C SER A 46 -12.60 19.85 26.70
N ILE A 47 -13.22 18.82 27.26
CA ILE A 47 -13.65 17.66 26.47
C ILE A 47 -14.72 18.03 25.44
N ASP A 48 -15.65 18.92 25.78
CA ASP A 48 -16.71 19.39 24.88
C ASP A 48 -16.12 20.23 23.73
N ASN A 49 -15.08 21.02 24.02
CA ASN A 49 -14.36 21.74 23.00
C ASN A 49 -13.55 20.82 22.10
N LEU A 50 -12.96 19.75 22.65
CA LEU A 50 -12.29 18.73 21.83
C LEU A 50 -13.29 18.02 20.91
N ILE A 51 -14.48 17.67 21.40
CA ILE A 51 -15.55 17.11 20.58
C ILE A 51 -15.89 18.08 19.44
N SER A 52 -16.06 19.36 19.76
CA SER A 52 -16.33 20.40 18.75
C SER A 52 -15.21 20.51 17.72
N PHE A 53 -13.94 20.40 18.14
CA PHE A 53 -12.79 20.38 17.25
C PHE A 53 -12.81 19.15 16.32
N LEU A 54 -13.08 17.96 16.87
CA LEU A 54 -13.16 16.72 16.10
C LEU A 54 -14.29 16.79 15.04
N GLU A 55 -15.44 17.35 15.38
CA GLU A 55 -16.56 17.49 14.44
C GLU A 55 -16.28 18.56 13.38
N LYS A 56 -15.75 19.72 13.78
CA LYS A 56 -15.67 20.91 12.91
C LYS A 56 -14.37 20.97 12.10
N GLU A 57 -13.22 20.73 12.72
CA GLU A 57 -11.91 20.74 12.05
C GLU A 57 -11.55 19.37 11.46
N GLN A 58 -11.77 18.29 12.22
CA GLN A 58 -11.41 16.94 11.77
C GLN A 58 -12.49 16.25 10.92
N LYS A 59 -13.70 16.83 10.87
CA LYS A 59 -14.87 16.26 10.18
C LYS A 59 -15.19 14.82 10.61
N GLU A 60 -14.92 14.49 11.87
CA GLU A 60 -15.31 13.20 12.43
C GLU A 60 -16.81 13.16 12.64
N VAL A 61 -17.45 12.06 12.21
CA VAL A 61 -18.91 11.91 12.27
C VAL A 61 -19.37 10.77 13.18
N ASN A 62 -18.50 9.78 13.44
CA ASN A 62 -18.90 8.54 14.13
C ASN A 62 -18.16 8.38 15.46
N ASN A 63 -18.91 8.13 16.54
CA ASN A 63 -18.37 7.87 17.88
C ASN A 63 -17.45 8.97 18.44
N VAL A 64 -17.65 10.23 18.03
CA VAL A 64 -16.76 11.36 18.37
C VAL A 64 -16.56 11.53 19.88
N THR A 65 -17.63 11.44 20.67
CA THR A 65 -17.54 11.53 22.14
C THR A 65 -16.62 10.46 22.74
N LYS A 66 -16.71 9.22 22.22
CA LYS A 66 -15.87 8.10 22.67
C LYS A 66 -14.43 8.30 22.23
N GLU A 67 -14.20 8.80 21.02
CA GLU A 67 -12.86 9.14 20.51
C GLU A 67 -12.21 10.24 21.36
N ALA A 68 -12.92 11.35 21.62
CA ALA A 68 -12.47 12.42 22.49
C ALA A 68 -12.08 11.90 23.88
N GLN A 69 -12.89 11.02 24.47
CA GLN A 69 -12.60 10.43 25.77
C GLN A 69 -11.35 9.56 25.76
N ASN A 70 -11.13 8.78 24.70
CA ASN A 70 -9.94 7.95 24.52
C ASN A 70 -8.67 8.81 24.36
N ILE A 71 -8.74 9.89 23.58
CA ILE A 71 -7.66 10.86 23.43
C ILE A 71 -7.32 11.49 24.79
N PHE A 72 -8.33 11.95 25.53
CA PHE A 72 -8.13 12.49 26.87
C PHE A 72 -7.44 11.51 27.81
N ASN A 73 -7.87 10.24 27.79
CA ASN A 73 -7.33 9.22 28.68
C ASN A 73 -5.89 8.82 28.32
N SER A 74 -5.55 8.75 27.02
CA SER A 74 -4.19 8.43 26.58
C SER A 74 -3.17 9.51 26.98
N LEU A 75 -3.61 10.77 27.07
CA LEU A 75 -2.76 11.89 27.48
C LEU A 75 -2.59 12.02 29.00
N LYS A 76 -3.51 11.47 29.82
CA LYS A 76 -3.45 11.55 31.30
C LYS A 76 -2.25 10.83 31.92
N HIS A 77 -1.80 9.73 31.32
CA HIS A 77 -0.66 8.96 31.85
C HIS A 77 0.70 9.65 31.64
N HIS A 78 0.74 10.71 30.84
CA HIS A 78 1.92 11.56 30.70
C HIS A 78 1.86 12.65 31.78
N HIS A 79 2.27 12.25 32.99
CA HIS A 79 2.03 12.80 34.34
C HIS A 79 2.11 14.32 34.63
N ASN A 80 2.28 15.23 33.66
CA ASN A 80 2.34 16.69 33.89
C ASN A 80 1.55 17.56 32.90
N ILE A 81 0.78 16.97 31.97
CA ILE A 81 0.28 17.73 30.79
C ILE A 81 -1.24 17.98 30.84
N VAL A 82 -2.01 17.08 31.45
CA VAL A 82 -3.46 17.25 31.60
C VAL A 82 -3.72 17.84 32.98
N HIS A 83 -3.91 19.16 33.07
CA HIS A 83 -4.55 19.73 34.25
C HIS A 83 -5.90 19.05 34.45
N LYS A 84 -6.38 18.92 35.69
CA LYS A 84 -7.68 18.29 36.04
C LYS A 84 -8.92 18.90 35.31
N ARG A 85 -8.74 19.83 34.38
CA ARG A 85 -9.78 20.63 33.69
C ARG A 85 -9.70 20.66 32.15
N GLY A 86 -8.72 20.03 31.48
CA GLY A 86 -8.66 20.03 30.00
C GLY A 86 -7.26 19.82 29.40
N LEU A 87 -7.15 19.93 28.08
CA LEU A 87 -5.89 19.90 27.32
C LEU A 87 -5.32 21.32 27.20
N ASN A 88 -4.03 21.50 27.50
CA ASN A 88 -3.29 22.70 27.11
C ASN A 88 -2.73 22.55 25.68
N LEU A 89 -2.10 23.60 25.15
CA LEU A 89 -1.54 23.61 23.79
C LEU A 89 -0.56 22.45 23.54
N ASP A 90 0.33 22.16 24.50
CA ASP A 90 1.29 21.06 24.38
C ASP A 90 0.61 19.68 24.35
N ALA A 91 -0.44 19.49 25.16
CA ALA A 91 -1.22 18.25 25.15
C ALA A 91 -1.96 18.05 23.83
N PHE A 92 -2.58 19.12 23.34
CA PHE A 92 -3.28 19.13 22.06
C PHE A 92 -2.32 18.83 20.90
N PHE A 93 -1.17 19.49 20.87
CA PHE A 93 -0.15 19.23 19.87
C PHE A 93 0.34 17.78 19.92
N LYS A 94 0.61 17.23 21.11
CA LYS A 94 0.97 15.81 21.28
C LYS A 94 -0.08 14.84 20.76
N TYR A 95 -1.36 15.17 20.90
CA TYR A 95 -2.43 14.42 20.25
C TYR A 95 -2.32 14.50 18.73
N LEU A 96 -2.15 15.71 18.17
CA LEU A 96 -2.11 15.91 16.73
C LEU A 96 -0.99 15.11 16.04
N ILE A 97 0.18 15.02 16.66
CA ILE A 97 1.32 14.22 16.17
C ILE A 97 1.34 12.77 16.70
N GLY A 98 0.29 12.35 17.41
CA GLY A 98 0.18 11.04 18.04
C GLY A 98 -0.59 10.01 17.22
N ASP A 99 -0.56 8.76 17.68
CA ASP A 99 -1.10 7.60 16.95
C ASP A 99 -2.63 7.60 16.84
N TYR A 100 -3.31 8.38 17.68
CA TYR A 100 -4.77 8.55 17.61
C TYR A 100 -5.21 9.41 16.42
N ASN A 101 -4.27 10.09 15.75
CA ASN A 101 -4.57 11.08 14.73
C ASN A 101 -4.00 10.73 13.34
N PHE A 102 -3.81 9.45 13.03
CA PHE A 102 -3.33 9.04 11.72
C PHE A 102 -4.28 9.44 10.58
N ALA A 103 -3.70 9.77 9.43
CA ALA A 103 -4.40 10.20 8.23
C ALA A 103 -5.26 9.14 7.54
N HIS A 104 -5.14 7.86 7.90
CA HIS A 104 -5.91 6.76 7.29
C HIS A 104 -6.50 5.84 8.38
N GLN A 105 -7.55 5.11 8.01
CA GLN A 105 -8.22 4.18 8.92
C GLN A 105 -7.39 2.90 9.13
N SER A 106 -7.39 2.37 10.36
CA SER A 106 -6.67 1.15 10.73
C SER A 106 -7.52 -0.12 10.70
N LYS A 107 -8.82 -0.01 10.39
CA LYS A 107 -9.77 -1.13 10.44
C LYS A 107 -10.33 -1.44 9.06
N VAL A 108 -10.66 -2.72 8.86
CA VAL A 108 -11.42 -3.18 7.69
C VAL A 108 -12.83 -2.59 7.76
N HIS A 109 -13.28 -1.95 6.68
CA HIS A 109 -14.57 -1.27 6.61
C HIS A 109 -15.34 -1.51 5.31
N GLN A 110 -14.65 -1.93 4.25
CA GLN A 110 -15.29 -2.24 2.97
C GLN A 110 -16.10 -3.53 3.08
N ASN A 111 -17.10 -3.70 2.21
CA ASN A 111 -17.83 -4.97 2.08
C ASN A 111 -16.83 -6.07 1.70
N MET A 112 -16.73 -7.14 2.51
CA MET A 112 -15.83 -8.28 2.30
C MET A 112 -16.54 -9.56 1.86
N ASP A 113 -17.83 -9.47 1.53
CA ASP A 113 -18.71 -10.58 1.15
C ASP A 113 -18.94 -10.70 -0.37
N ALA A 114 -18.39 -9.80 -1.17
CA ALA A 114 -18.43 -9.93 -2.63
C ALA A 114 -17.43 -11.01 -3.12
N PRO A 115 -17.56 -11.50 -4.36
CA PRO A 115 -16.63 -12.48 -4.93
C PRO A 115 -15.18 -12.01 -4.93
N LEU A 116 -14.22 -12.93 -4.80
CA LEU A 116 -12.78 -12.59 -4.79
C LEU A 116 -12.34 -11.75 -6.00
N ALA A 117 -12.95 -11.97 -7.17
CA ALA A 117 -12.69 -11.20 -8.38
C ALA A 117 -13.02 -9.70 -8.25
N HIS A 118 -13.80 -9.29 -7.26
CA HIS A 118 -14.21 -7.91 -7.02
C HIS A 118 -13.20 -7.11 -6.19
N TYR A 119 -12.06 -7.71 -5.82
CA TYR A 119 -11.03 -7.07 -5.00
C TYR A 119 -9.69 -7.04 -5.73
N TYR A 120 -8.96 -5.94 -5.59
CA TYR A 120 -7.52 -5.94 -5.74
C TYR A 120 -6.89 -6.73 -4.59
N ILE A 121 -5.87 -7.53 -4.90
CA ILE A 121 -5.25 -8.47 -3.96
C ILE A 121 -3.75 -8.19 -3.89
N TYR A 122 -3.24 -7.96 -2.68
CA TYR A 122 -1.83 -7.63 -2.49
C TYR A 122 -0.95 -8.83 -2.86
N THR A 123 -0.22 -8.72 -3.97
CA THR A 123 0.42 -9.86 -4.63
C THR A 123 1.93 -9.68 -4.76
N GLY A 124 2.69 -10.66 -4.25
CA GLY A 124 4.13 -10.79 -4.48
C GLY A 124 4.47 -11.59 -5.74
N HIS A 125 5.59 -11.27 -6.37
CA HIS A 125 6.22 -12.02 -7.46
C HIS A 125 7.52 -12.62 -6.97
N ASN A 126 7.81 -13.87 -7.32
CA ASN A 126 8.99 -14.64 -6.90
C ASN A 126 9.34 -14.41 -5.42
N SER A 127 8.35 -14.69 -4.55
CA SER A 127 8.33 -14.22 -3.16
C SER A 127 9.45 -14.79 -2.30
N TYR A 128 10.14 -15.81 -2.78
CA TYR A 128 11.26 -16.48 -2.15
C TYR A 128 12.61 -15.78 -2.42
N LEU A 129 12.71 -14.89 -3.41
CA LEU A 129 13.97 -14.23 -3.76
C LEU A 129 14.36 -13.15 -2.74
N THR A 130 15.66 -13.10 -2.43
CA THR A 130 16.24 -12.09 -1.52
C THR A 130 16.76 -10.85 -2.25
N GLY A 131 16.97 -10.93 -3.57
CA GLY A 131 17.50 -9.85 -4.39
C GLY A 131 17.09 -9.95 -5.87
N ASN A 132 18.09 -9.95 -6.77
CA ASN A 132 17.89 -9.98 -8.22
C ASN A 132 17.40 -11.35 -8.75
N GLN A 133 16.92 -11.40 -9.99
CA GLN A 133 16.28 -12.60 -10.57
C GLN A 133 17.25 -13.72 -11.00
N LEU A 134 18.57 -13.47 -11.03
CA LEU A 134 19.55 -14.41 -11.60
C LEU A 134 20.48 -15.02 -10.55
N SER A 135 21.05 -14.20 -9.69
CA SER A 135 22.17 -14.58 -8.82
C SER A 135 21.88 -14.40 -7.33
N SER A 136 20.68 -13.95 -6.95
CA SER A 136 20.37 -13.80 -5.53
C SER A 136 19.90 -15.09 -4.89
N ASP A 137 20.15 -15.19 -3.58
CA ASP A 137 19.73 -16.34 -2.79
C ASP A 137 18.20 -16.40 -2.63
N CYS A 138 17.70 -17.60 -2.32
CA CYS A 138 16.31 -17.85 -1.98
C CYS A 138 16.16 -18.08 -0.47
N SER A 139 15.08 -17.60 0.14
CA SER A 139 14.81 -17.75 1.57
C SER A 139 13.32 -17.65 1.89
N THR A 140 12.93 -18.15 3.07
CA THR A 140 11.58 -17.95 3.64
C THR A 140 11.39 -16.56 4.27
N GLU A 141 12.47 -15.82 4.55
CA GLU A 141 12.37 -14.52 5.23
C GLU A 141 11.67 -13.43 4.38
N PRO A 142 11.92 -13.29 3.07
CA PRO A 142 11.15 -12.38 2.21
C PRO A 142 9.65 -12.70 2.21
N ILE A 143 9.28 -13.98 2.20
CA ILE A 143 7.88 -14.45 2.30
C ILE A 143 7.27 -13.98 3.62
N LYS A 144 7.94 -14.26 4.74
CA LYS A 144 7.50 -13.86 6.09
C LYS A 144 7.33 -12.34 6.19
N LYS A 145 8.27 -11.57 5.63
CA LYS A 145 8.21 -10.11 5.61
C LYS A 145 7.03 -9.60 4.76
N ALA A 146 6.81 -10.19 3.59
CA ALA A 146 5.67 -9.86 2.72
C ALA A 146 4.33 -10.13 3.42
N LEU A 147 4.16 -11.31 4.03
CA LEU A 147 2.93 -11.68 4.74
C LEU A 147 2.65 -10.73 5.92
N LYS A 148 3.67 -10.36 6.71
CA LYS A 148 3.57 -9.36 7.79
C LYS A 148 3.17 -7.97 7.29
N LYS A 149 3.49 -7.63 6.05
CA LYS A 149 3.08 -6.37 5.40
C LYS A 149 1.66 -6.42 4.81
N GLY A 150 0.97 -7.56 4.89
CA GLY A 150 -0.39 -7.70 4.38
C GLY A 150 -0.48 -8.34 2.99
N VAL A 151 0.62 -8.83 2.41
CA VAL A 151 0.59 -9.59 1.14
C VAL A 151 -0.28 -10.85 1.32
N ARG A 152 -1.08 -11.19 0.30
CA ARG A 152 -2.03 -12.30 0.31
C ARG A 152 -1.76 -13.37 -0.74
N VAL A 153 -1.02 -13.01 -1.78
CA VAL A 153 -0.59 -13.95 -2.81
C VAL A 153 0.93 -13.98 -2.82
N ILE A 154 1.47 -15.18 -2.62
CA ILE A 154 2.90 -15.47 -2.74
C ILE A 154 3.12 -16.46 -3.89
N GLU A 155 4.27 -16.38 -4.51
CA GLU A 155 4.69 -17.27 -5.59
C GLU A 155 5.80 -18.19 -5.11
N LEU A 156 5.67 -19.48 -5.45
CA LEU A 156 6.63 -20.53 -5.15
C LEU A 156 6.90 -21.29 -6.44
N ASP A 157 8.14 -21.25 -6.91
CA ASP A 157 8.58 -22.01 -8.07
C ASP A 157 9.13 -23.35 -7.60
N LEU A 158 8.49 -24.43 -8.05
CA LEU A 158 8.80 -25.79 -7.64
C LEU A 158 9.52 -26.50 -8.79
N TRP A 159 10.72 -27.01 -8.51
CA TRP A 159 11.56 -27.72 -9.47
C TRP A 159 11.76 -29.15 -8.98
N SER A 160 11.69 -30.14 -9.88
CA SER A 160 12.06 -31.51 -9.55
C SER A 160 13.58 -31.58 -9.38
N ASN A 161 14.03 -32.02 -8.21
CA ASN A 161 15.46 -32.17 -7.95
C ASN A 161 15.95 -33.46 -8.63
N ILE A 162 16.94 -33.35 -9.53
CA ILE A 162 17.53 -34.51 -10.25
C ILE A 162 18.36 -35.38 -9.27
N THR A 163 18.88 -34.76 -8.22
CA THR A 163 19.47 -35.42 -7.06
C THR A 163 18.38 -35.60 -6.02
N LYS A 164 18.07 -36.84 -5.61
CA LYS A 164 17.02 -37.23 -4.64
C LYS A 164 17.26 -36.72 -3.21
N ASP A 165 17.83 -35.54 -3.05
CA ASP A 165 18.07 -34.88 -1.78
C ASP A 165 16.95 -33.85 -1.55
N ASP A 166 16.05 -34.20 -0.63
CA ASP A 166 15.12 -33.39 0.16
C ASP A 166 13.94 -32.64 -0.48
N ILE A 167 13.70 -32.72 -1.80
CA ILE A 167 12.39 -32.30 -2.38
C ILE A 167 11.83 -33.44 -3.23
N ASP A 168 11.29 -34.45 -2.56
CA ASP A 168 10.48 -35.50 -3.19
C ASP A 168 9.10 -34.88 -3.48
N VAL A 169 8.80 -34.61 -4.75
CA VAL A 169 7.55 -33.99 -5.22
C VAL A 169 6.40 -35.00 -5.09
N ARG A 170 5.99 -35.33 -3.86
CA ARG A 170 4.74 -36.05 -3.52
C ARG A 170 3.66 -35.03 -3.20
N HIS A 171 3.21 -34.31 -4.24
CA HIS A 171 2.73 -32.94 -4.11
C HIS A 171 1.33 -32.75 -3.49
N GLY A 172 0.45 -33.75 -3.49
CA GLY A 172 -0.89 -33.62 -2.86
C GLY A 172 -0.87 -33.82 -1.34
N GLY A 173 -0.28 -34.93 -0.89
CA GLY A 173 -0.30 -35.35 0.51
C GLY A 173 0.43 -34.38 1.45
N MET A 174 1.61 -33.89 1.04
CA MET A 174 2.39 -32.95 1.85
C MET A 174 1.68 -31.60 2.03
N VAL A 175 1.07 -31.06 0.98
CA VAL A 175 0.37 -29.76 1.06
C VAL A 175 -0.85 -29.86 1.99
N LYS A 176 -1.61 -30.95 1.89
CA LYS A 176 -2.73 -31.23 2.80
C LYS A 176 -2.26 -31.44 4.25
N LYS A 177 -1.14 -32.13 4.46
CA LYS A 177 -0.54 -32.34 5.79
C LYS A 177 -0.04 -31.03 6.41
N THR A 178 0.61 -30.17 5.62
CA THR A 178 1.20 -28.90 6.08
C THR A 178 0.13 -27.88 6.44
N PHE A 179 -0.86 -27.67 5.57
CA PHE A 179 -1.88 -26.64 5.80
C PHE A 179 -3.13 -27.14 6.53
N GLY A 180 -3.37 -28.45 6.55
CA GLY A 180 -4.48 -29.06 7.28
C GLY A 180 -5.82 -28.36 6.99
N SER A 181 -6.49 -27.90 8.05
CA SER A 181 -7.78 -27.21 7.97
C SER A 181 -7.72 -25.81 7.36
N MET A 182 -6.52 -25.22 7.20
CA MET A 182 -6.36 -23.94 6.51
C MET A 182 -6.45 -24.11 5.00
N LEU A 183 -6.17 -25.29 4.44
CA LEU A 183 -6.29 -25.49 3.00
C LEU A 183 -7.76 -25.44 2.58
N PHE A 184 -8.08 -24.59 1.61
CA PHE A 184 -9.36 -24.60 0.93
C PHE A 184 -9.30 -25.56 -0.25
N ILE A 185 -10.19 -26.55 -0.24
CA ILE A 185 -10.34 -27.56 -1.28
C ILE A 185 -11.74 -27.36 -1.87
N PRO A 186 -11.88 -26.98 -3.15
CA PRO A 186 -13.19 -26.83 -3.77
C PRO A 186 -13.87 -28.20 -3.92
N GLN A 187 -15.21 -28.24 -3.81
CA GLN A 187 -15.97 -29.46 -4.08
C GLN A 187 -16.08 -29.76 -5.58
N SER A 188 -16.11 -28.72 -6.40
CA SER A 188 -16.17 -28.78 -7.86
C SER A 188 -15.59 -27.49 -8.46
N GLU A 189 -15.43 -27.45 -9.78
CA GLU A 189 -15.13 -26.19 -10.47
C GLU A 189 -16.22 -25.15 -10.17
N MET A 190 -15.78 -23.96 -9.79
CA MET A 190 -16.65 -22.91 -9.26
C MET A 190 -17.24 -22.06 -10.39
N ASP A 191 -18.52 -21.71 -10.25
CA ASP A 191 -19.17 -20.71 -11.11
C ASP A 191 -18.88 -19.28 -10.64
N GLU A 192 -18.45 -19.09 -9.40
CA GLU A 192 -18.09 -17.80 -8.83
C GLU A 192 -17.04 -17.99 -7.73
N PHE A 193 -16.12 -17.04 -7.57
CA PHE A 193 -15.16 -17.12 -6.49
C PHE A 193 -15.82 -16.83 -5.13
N PRO A 194 -15.51 -17.61 -4.08
CA PRO A 194 -15.93 -17.29 -2.73
C PRO A 194 -15.37 -15.93 -2.27
N SER A 195 -16.05 -15.31 -1.31
CA SER A 195 -15.68 -13.99 -0.80
C SER A 195 -14.46 -14.03 0.13
N PRO A 196 -13.69 -12.93 0.27
CA PRO A 196 -12.63 -12.85 1.27
C PRO A 196 -13.11 -13.18 2.69
N ASN A 197 -14.35 -12.79 3.05
CA ASN A 197 -14.92 -13.10 4.35
C ASN A 197 -15.16 -14.60 4.54
N SER A 198 -15.73 -15.29 3.55
CA SER A 198 -15.95 -16.74 3.58
C SER A 198 -14.65 -17.56 3.59
N LEU A 199 -13.57 -16.98 3.02
CA LEU A 199 -12.24 -17.56 2.97
C LEU A 199 -11.33 -17.16 4.15
N LYS A 200 -11.86 -16.56 5.21
CA LYS A 200 -11.05 -16.18 6.39
C LYS A 200 -10.26 -17.37 6.91
N ASN A 201 -8.97 -17.15 7.13
CA ASN A 201 -8.00 -18.15 7.59
C ASN A 201 -7.80 -19.34 6.64
N LYS A 202 -8.17 -19.20 5.36
CA LYS A 202 -7.95 -20.21 4.33
C LYS A 202 -6.77 -19.87 3.41
N ILE A 203 -6.16 -20.92 2.89
CA ILE A 203 -5.08 -20.89 1.89
C ILE A 203 -5.61 -21.59 0.64
N LEU A 204 -5.49 -20.93 -0.51
CA LEU A 204 -5.93 -21.44 -1.79
C LEU A 204 -4.71 -21.74 -2.65
N ILE A 205 -4.77 -22.85 -3.39
CA ILE A 205 -3.76 -23.17 -4.41
C ILE A 205 -4.23 -22.62 -5.76
N SER A 206 -3.37 -21.86 -6.41
CA SER A 206 -3.61 -21.29 -7.74
C SER A 206 -2.53 -21.76 -8.71
N THR A 207 -2.84 -22.74 -9.56
CA THR A 207 -1.90 -23.23 -10.57
C THR A 207 -2.64 -23.79 -11.79
N LYS A 208 -1.88 -24.14 -12.83
CA LYS A 208 -2.45 -24.82 -13.99
C LYS A 208 -2.82 -26.25 -13.55
N PRO A 209 -4.07 -26.71 -13.76
CA PRO A 209 -4.38 -28.10 -13.50
C PRO A 209 -3.49 -28.99 -14.38
N PRO A 210 -3.07 -30.16 -13.87
CA PRO A 210 -2.36 -31.13 -14.69
C PRO A 210 -3.21 -31.41 -15.94
N PRO A 211 -2.58 -31.56 -17.12
CA PRO A 211 -3.32 -31.91 -18.32
C PRO A 211 -4.20 -33.12 -18.02
N LYS A 212 -5.45 -33.10 -18.48
CA LYS A 212 -6.19 -34.33 -18.70
C LYS A 212 -5.39 -35.07 -19.76
N SER A 213 -4.37 -35.83 -19.37
CA SER A 213 -3.66 -36.68 -20.31
C SER A 213 -4.67 -37.65 -20.90
N SER A 214 -4.33 -38.19 -22.06
CA SER A 214 -4.96 -39.26 -22.81
C SER A 214 -5.14 -40.58 -22.04
N ALA A 215 -5.39 -40.52 -20.73
CA ALA A 215 -5.50 -41.62 -19.76
C ALA A 215 -6.92 -42.18 -19.64
N GLU A 216 -7.88 -41.67 -20.42
CA GLU A 216 -9.11 -42.40 -20.77
C GLU A 216 -8.88 -43.35 -21.97
N SER A 217 -7.69 -43.38 -22.59
CA SER A 217 -7.38 -44.46 -23.52
C SER A 217 -7.01 -45.70 -22.72
N ASP A 218 -7.75 -46.79 -22.96
CA ASP A 218 -7.57 -48.15 -22.44
C ASP A 218 -6.17 -48.71 -22.71
N LYS A 219 -5.14 -48.16 -22.05
CA LYS A 219 -3.79 -48.74 -22.02
C LYS A 219 -3.56 -49.28 -20.62
N GLU A 220 -3.19 -50.55 -20.54
CA GLU A 220 -2.78 -51.21 -19.29
C GLU A 220 -1.69 -50.37 -18.62
N ARG A 221 -1.99 -49.87 -17.42
CA ARG A 221 -1.03 -49.19 -16.53
C ARG A 221 -0.39 -50.24 -15.63
N ASP A 222 0.88 -50.04 -15.29
CA ASP A 222 1.51 -50.81 -14.21
C ASP A 222 1.18 -50.19 -12.83
N GLU A 223 1.44 -50.93 -11.76
CA GLU A 223 1.12 -50.50 -10.38
C GLU A 223 1.75 -49.15 -10.02
N GLN A 224 2.95 -48.87 -10.55
CA GLN A 224 3.67 -47.63 -10.28
C GLN A 224 3.04 -46.42 -11.00
N GLN A 225 2.55 -46.62 -12.24
CA GLN A 225 1.81 -45.62 -13.00
C GLN A 225 0.42 -45.35 -12.40
N ASP A 226 -0.24 -46.36 -11.84
CA ASP A 226 -1.51 -46.17 -11.13
C ASP A 226 -1.34 -45.34 -9.85
N GLU A 227 -0.29 -45.57 -9.07
CA GLU A 227 0.02 -44.75 -7.88
C GLU A 227 0.32 -43.28 -8.25
N GLU A 228 1.15 -43.06 -9.28
CA GLU A 228 1.46 -41.72 -9.77
C GLU A 228 0.21 -41.01 -10.32
N PHE A 229 -0.65 -41.73 -11.02
CA PHE A 229 -1.94 -41.22 -11.53
C PHE A 229 -2.87 -40.78 -10.39
N GLU A 230 -3.00 -41.59 -9.34
CA GLU A 230 -3.76 -41.26 -8.14
C GLU A 230 -3.21 -40.02 -7.41
N GLU A 231 -1.89 -39.86 -7.33
CA GLU A 231 -1.28 -38.65 -6.76
C GLU A 231 -1.58 -37.38 -7.58
N VAL A 232 -1.56 -37.48 -8.91
CA VAL A 232 -1.87 -36.37 -9.82
C VAL A 232 -3.34 -35.93 -9.68
N LEU A 233 -4.27 -36.89 -9.56
CA LEU A 233 -5.68 -36.60 -9.28
C LEU A 233 -5.85 -35.93 -7.92
N LYS A 234 -5.23 -36.47 -6.87
CA LYS A 234 -5.26 -35.89 -5.52
C LYS A 234 -4.73 -34.45 -5.51
N TYR A 235 -3.66 -34.16 -6.24
CA TYR A 235 -3.12 -32.80 -6.34
C TYR A 235 -4.05 -31.86 -7.11
N ARG A 236 -4.66 -32.33 -8.21
CA ARG A 236 -5.62 -31.57 -9.01
C ARG A 236 -6.79 -31.07 -8.16
N ASP A 237 -7.33 -31.91 -7.29
CA ASP A 237 -8.48 -31.57 -6.44
C ASP A 237 -8.15 -30.49 -5.41
N LEU A 238 -6.87 -30.28 -5.06
CA LEU A 238 -6.45 -29.21 -4.16
C LEU A 238 -6.42 -27.82 -4.85
N ILE A 239 -6.49 -27.76 -6.18
CA ILE A 239 -6.35 -26.51 -6.93
C ILE A 239 -7.67 -25.73 -6.88
N ALA A 240 -7.70 -24.70 -6.04
CA ALA A 240 -8.87 -23.82 -5.92
C ALA A 240 -9.02 -22.85 -7.09
N ILE A 241 -7.91 -22.34 -7.64
CA ILE A 241 -7.94 -21.33 -8.72
C ILE A 241 -7.22 -21.91 -9.94
N HIS A 242 -7.99 -22.38 -10.91
CA HIS A 242 -7.46 -22.96 -12.15
C HIS A 242 -6.84 -21.88 -13.03
N ALA A 243 -5.54 -22.00 -13.31
CA ALA A 243 -4.86 -21.15 -14.27
C ALA A 243 -5.09 -21.66 -15.69
N THR A 244 -5.57 -20.79 -16.59
CA THR A 244 -5.80 -21.11 -17.99
C THR A 244 -4.70 -20.53 -18.88
N LYS A 245 -4.35 -21.24 -19.95
CA LYS A 245 -3.50 -20.71 -21.03
C LYS A 245 -4.41 -20.30 -22.18
N HIS A 246 -4.29 -19.06 -22.64
CA HIS A 246 -4.92 -18.65 -23.89
C HIS A 246 -4.07 -19.15 -25.06
N LYS A 247 -4.61 -20.05 -25.89
CA LYS A 247 -4.02 -20.38 -27.18
C LYS A 247 -4.34 -19.24 -28.17
N GLY A 248 -3.35 -18.81 -28.95
CA GLY A 248 -3.55 -17.85 -30.05
C GLY A 248 -3.47 -16.37 -29.67
N GLY A 249 -2.66 -16.01 -28.67
CA GLY A 249 -2.34 -14.61 -28.36
C GLY A 249 -3.52 -13.80 -27.82
N MET A 250 -3.32 -12.49 -27.70
CA MET A 250 -4.33 -11.56 -27.18
C MET A 250 -5.30 -11.10 -28.28
N GLU A 251 -4.92 -11.28 -29.55
CA GLU A 251 -5.76 -11.05 -30.74
C GLU A 251 -7.07 -11.88 -30.77
N ASN A 252 -7.14 -12.96 -30.00
CA ASN A 252 -8.34 -13.80 -29.86
C ASN A 252 -9.03 -13.69 -28.49
N PHE A 253 -8.60 -12.72 -27.66
CA PHE A 253 -9.21 -12.48 -26.35
C PHE A 253 -10.70 -12.18 -26.55
N GLY A 254 -11.57 -12.89 -25.82
CA GLY A 254 -13.03 -12.75 -25.92
C GLY A 254 -13.73 -13.50 -27.06
N ARG A 255 -13.04 -14.11 -28.04
CA ARG A 255 -13.68 -14.89 -29.13
C ARG A 255 -14.02 -16.35 -28.76
N HIS A 256 -13.38 -16.89 -27.72
CA HIS A 256 -13.58 -18.28 -27.26
C HIS A 256 -13.80 -18.41 -25.74
N ALA A 257 -14.06 -17.30 -25.06
CA ALA A 257 -14.18 -17.23 -23.61
C ALA A 257 -15.61 -17.58 -23.14
N SER A 258 -16.08 -18.79 -23.46
CA SER A 258 -17.16 -19.43 -22.71
C SER A 258 -16.58 -19.94 -21.40
N PHE A 259 -16.30 -19.03 -20.46
CA PHE A 259 -15.84 -19.42 -19.12
C PHE A 259 -17.04 -19.51 -18.18
N ASP A 260 -17.85 -20.56 -18.36
CA ASP A 260 -18.91 -20.88 -17.40
C ASP A 260 -18.31 -21.03 -15.99
N LYS A 261 -17.08 -21.56 -15.91
CA LYS A 261 -16.31 -21.67 -14.66
C LYS A 261 -15.31 -20.54 -14.49
N VAL A 262 -15.17 -20.06 -13.25
CA VAL A 262 -14.18 -19.04 -12.92
C VAL A 262 -12.76 -19.59 -12.96
N GLY A 263 -11.81 -18.72 -13.26
CA GLY A 263 -10.42 -19.11 -13.45
C GLY A 263 -9.49 -17.90 -13.42
N ARG A 264 -8.21 -18.18 -13.61
CA ARG A 264 -7.16 -17.15 -13.62
C ARG A 264 -6.40 -17.15 -14.95
N LEU A 265 -6.26 -15.97 -15.53
CA LEU A 265 -5.31 -15.71 -16.61
C LEU A 265 -4.04 -15.05 -16.06
N SER A 266 -2.88 -15.36 -16.62
CA SER A 266 -1.61 -14.72 -16.25
C SER A 266 -0.86 -14.25 -17.49
N MET A 267 -0.33 -13.04 -17.44
CA MET A 267 0.52 -12.47 -18.49
C MET A 267 1.52 -11.48 -17.88
N ASN A 268 2.64 -11.27 -18.57
CA ASN A 268 3.55 -10.20 -18.15
C ASN A 268 3.01 -8.82 -18.58
N GLU A 269 3.56 -7.76 -17.99
CA GLU A 269 3.21 -6.37 -18.29
C GLU A 269 3.38 -6.00 -19.77
N GLN A 270 4.41 -6.53 -20.45
CA GLN A 270 4.64 -6.22 -21.87
C GLN A 270 3.55 -6.82 -22.77
N ALA A 271 3.06 -8.03 -22.44
CA ALA A 271 1.95 -8.66 -23.15
C ALA A 271 0.65 -7.88 -22.91
N LEU A 272 0.42 -7.42 -21.67
CA LEU A 272 -0.72 -6.55 -21.36
C LEU A 272 -0.65 -5.24 -22.14
N GLU A 273 0.48 -4.54 -22.13
CA GLU A 273 0.68 -3.29 -22.89
C GLU A 273 0.38 -3.48 -24.39
N LYS A 274 0.87 -4.57 -24.99
CA LYS A 274 0.59 -4.92 -26.39
C LYS A 274 -0.90 -5.13 -26.66
N ALA A 275 -1.62 -5.76 -25.74
CA ALA A 275 -3.08 -5.89 -25.89
C ALA A 275 -3.81 -4.57 -25.79
N LEU A 276 -3.37 -3.71 -24.87
CA LEU A 276 -3.99 -2.42 -24.64
C LEU A 276 -3.78 -1.45 -25.81
N ALA A 277 -2.86 -1.75 -26.73
CA ALA A 277 -2.73 -1.03 -27.99
C ALA A 277 -3.95 -1.23 -28.93
N VAL A 278 -4.77 -2.26 -28.69
CA VAL A 278 -6.03 -2.50 -29.39
C VAL A 278 -7.19 -2.13 -28.47
N THR A 279 -7.91 -1.05 -28.80
CA THR A 279 -8.96 -0.46 -27.93
C THR A 279 -10.01 -1.48 -27.49
N GLU A 280 -10.45 -2.38 -28.39
CA GLU A 280 -11.47 -3.39 -28.11
C GLU A 280 -11.07 -4.37 -26.99
N HIS A 281 -9.77 -4.70 -26.88
CA HIS A 281 -9.28 -5.61 -25.85
C HIS A 281 -9.34 -5.00 -24.44
N GLY A 282 -9.30 -3.67 -24.33
CA GLY A 282 -9.46 -2.97 -23.06
C GLY A 282 -10.81 -3.26 -22.39
N HIS A 283 -11.90 -3.24 -23.16
CA HIS A 283 -13.26 -3.53 -22.67
C HIS A 283 -13.40 -4.99 -22.26
N GLN A 284 -12.89 -5.88 -23.10
CA GLN A 284 -12.94 -7.31 -22.84
C GLN A 284 -12.17 -7.65 -21.56
N LEU A 285 -11.04 -6.99 -21.29
CA LEU A 285 -10.28 -7.21 -20.06
C LEU A 285 -11.05 -6.75 -18.81
N ILE A 286 -11.74 -5.61 -18.87
CA ILE A 286 -12.60 -5.16 -17.77
C ILE A 286 -13.71 -6.18 -17.52
N ARG A 287 -14.43 -6.59 -18.58
CA ARG A 287 -15.47 -7.64 -18.47
C ARG A 287 -14.93 -8.95 -17.93
N PHE A 288 -13.75 -9.38 -18.40
CA PHE A 288 -13.09 -10.58 -17.89
C PHE A 288 -12.81 -10.46 -16.39
N THR A 289 -12.27 -9.34 -15.92
CA THR A 289 -11.91 -9.17 -14.50
C THR A 289 -13.12 -8.97 -13.58
N GLN A 290 -14.33 -8.75 -14.09
CA GLN A 290 -15.54 -8.75 -13.26
C GLN A 290 -15.78 -10.13 -12.65
N ARG A 291 -15.55 -11.21 -13.42
CA ARG A 291 -15.83 -12.59 -13.01
C ARG A 291 -14.56 -13.43 -12.77
N HIS A 292 -13.50 -13.20 -13.54
CA HIS A 292 -12.26 -13.96 -13.51
C HIS A 292 -11.12 -13.17 -12.86
N ILE A 293 -10.04 -13.87 -12.50
CA ILE A 293 -8.84 -13.22 -11.96
C ILE A 293 -7.81 -13.01 -13.08
N LEU A 294 -7.33 -11.79 -13.21
CA LEU A 294 -6.17 -11.46 -14.02
C LEU A 294 -4.95 -11.25 -13.12
N ARG A 295 -3.91 -12.05 -13.36
CA ARG A 295 -2.58 -11.83 -12.80
C ARG A 295 -1.67 -11.18 -13.84
N VAL A 296 -1.05 -10.08 -13.44
CA VAL A 296 -0.03 -9.39 -14.22
C VAL A 296 1.27 -9.46 -13.43
N TYR A 297 2.40 -9.75 -14.10
CA TYR A 297 3.69 -9.90 -13.44
C TYR A 297 4.82 -9.22 -14.25
N PRO A 298 5.99 -8.95 -13.63
CA PRO A 298 7.10 -8.27 -14.30
C PRO A 298 7.72 -9.12 -15.43
N LYS A 299 8.21 -8.47 -16.49
CA LYS A 299 8.86 -9.14 -17.63
C LYS A 299 10.22 -9.67 -17.23
N GLY A 300 10.63 -10.76 -17.89
CA GLY A 300 11.92 -11.40 -17.61
C GLY A 300 13.14 -10.49 -17.79
N ALA A 301 13.05 -9.43 -18.59
CA ALA A 301 14.15 -8.46 -18.74
C ALA A 301 14.41 -7.61 -17.48
N ARG A 302 13.52 -7.62 -16.48
CA ARG A 302 13.71 -6.93 -15.18
C ARG A 302 14.56 -7.77 -14.23
N ILE A 303 15.77 -8.08 -14.67
CA ILE A 303 16.74 -8.91 -13.95
C ILE A 303 17.08 -8.30 -12.59
N ASP A 304 17.12 -6.97 -12.51
CA ASP A 304 17.34 -6.18 -11.29
C ASP A 304 16.18 -6.23 -10.29
N SER A 305 15.09 -6.93 -10.61
CA SER A 305 13.85 -6.97 -9.83
C SER A 305 13.15 -5.62 -9.69
N SER A 306 13.35 -4.71 -10.64
CA SER A 306 12.51 -3.52 -10.78
C SER A 306 11.05 -3.89 -11.00
N ASN A 307 10.14 -2.96 -10.67
CA ASN A 307 8.70 -3.13 -10.86
C ASN A 307 8.17 -2.22 -11.99
N TYR A 308 7.03 -2.61 -12.55
CA TYR A 308 6.31 -1.85 -13.58
C TYR A 308 5.27 -0.92 -12.96
N ASP A 309 4.62 -0.07 -13.76
CA ASP A 309 3.54 0.79 -13.28
C ASP A 309 2.28 -0.06 -13.01
N PRO A 310 1.75 -0.12 -11.77
CA PRO A 310 0.60 -0.98 -11.47
C PRO A 310 -0.70 -0.48 -12.14
N LEU A 311 -0.77 0.79 -12.53
CA LEU A 311 -2.00 1.40 -13.07
C LEU A 311 -2.43 0.81 -14.41
N ILE A 312 -1.47 0.37 -15.24
CA ILE A 312 -1.78 -0.29 -16.52
C ILE A 312 -2.69 -1.51 -16.33
N ALA A 313 -2.63 -2.14 -15.15
CA ALA A 313 -3.39 -3.31 -14.79
C ALA A 313 -4.60 -2.96 -13.90
N TRP A 314 -4.42 -2.11 -12.87
CA TRP A 314 -5.51 -1.73 -11.98
C TRP A 314 -6.65 -1.00 -12.68
N MET A 315 -6.35 -0.15 -13.67
CA MET A 315 -7.37 0.52 -14.50
C MET A 315 -8.17 -0.44 -15.39
N ARG A 316 -7.83 -1.74 -15.42
CA ARG A 316 -8.56 -2.80 -16.11
C ARG A 316 -9.16 -3.82 -15.15
N GLY A 317 -9.14 -3.53 -13.85
CA GLY A 317 -9.69 -4.40 -12.81
C GLY A 317 -8.84 -5.61 -12.46
N ALA A 318 -7.57 -5.66 -12.92
CA ALA A 318 -6.67 -6.77 -12.62
C ALA A 318 -6.41 -6.88 -11.11
N GLN A 319 -6.69 -8.04 -10.55
CA GLN A 319 -6.70 -8.26 -9.11
C GLN A 319 -5.30 -8.58 -8.58
N MET A 320 -4.56 -9.42 -9.29
CA MET A 320 -3.24 -9.93 -8.88
C MET A 320 -2.13 -9.21 -9.65
N VAL A 321 -1.87 -7.96 -9.27
CA VAL A 321 -0.75 -7.17 -9.82
C VAL A 321 0.51 -7.53 -9.01
N ALA A 322 1.35 -8.41 -9.54
CA ALA A 322 2.43 -9.06 -8.82
C ALA A 322 3.73 -8.26 -8.85
N PHE A 323 4.31 -8.00 -7.68
CA PHE A 323 5.48 -7.14 -7.53
C PHE A 323 6.65 -7.86 -6.86
N ASN A 324 7.87 -7.55 -7.30
CA ASN A 324 9.10 -7.90 -6.60
C ASN A 324 9.18 -7.10 -5.29
N MET A 325 8.93 -7.77 -4.16
CA MET A 325 8.79 -7.14 -2.83
C MET A 325 10.11 -6.85 -2.12
N GLN A 326 11.20 -7.44 -2.60
CA GLN A 326 12.57 -7.33 -2.07
C GLN A 326 13.26 -6.01 -2.46
N GLY A 327 12.79 -5.35 -3.51
CA GLY A 327 13.37 -4.12 -4.04
C GLY A 327 12.88 -2.84 -3.36
N TYR A 328 13.10 -1.73 -4.05
CA TYR A 328 12.52 -0.42 -3.74
C TYR A 328 12.39 0.38 -5.04
N CYS A 329 11.27 1.07 -5.23
CA CYS A 329 11.08 2.05 -6.29
C CYS A 329 9.75 2.77 -6.07
N LYS A 330 9.50 3.83 -6.86
CA LYS A 330 8.23 4.57 -6.81
C LYS A 330 7.00 3.66 -6.96
N TYR A 331 7.07 2.65 -7.82
CA TYR A 331 5.93 1.76 -8.06
C TYR A 331 5.70 0.80 -6.87
N LEU A 332 6.76 0.35 -6.21
CA LEU A 332 6.61 -0.44 -4.99
C LEU A 332 6.04 0.40 -3.85
N TRP A 333 6.40 1.69 -3.77
CA TRP A 333 5.78 2.63 -2.83
C TRP A 333 4.29 2.84 -3.13
N MET A 334 3.92 2.97 -4.40
CA MET A 334 2.51 3.02 -4.82
C MET A 334 1.75 1.75 -4.41
N MET A 335 2.30 0.58 -4.70
CA MET A 335 1.74 -0.71 -4.30
C MET A 335 1.52 -0.80 -2.79
N GLN A 336 2.55 -0.49 -1.99
CA GLN A 336 2.47 -0.48 -0.53
C GLN A 336 1.47 0.55 -0.01
N GLY A 337 1.38 1.73 -0.64
CA GLY A 337 0.43 2.78 -0.27
C GLY A 337 -1.01 2.41 -0.57
N PHE A 338 -1.28 1.87 -1.76
CA PHE A 338 -2.61 1.43 -2.18
C PHE A 338 -3.18 0.39 -1.22
N PHE A 339 -2.37 -0.60 -0.82
CA PHE A 339 -2.79 -1.64 0.11
C PHE A 339 -2.78 -1.26 1.59
N ARG A 340 -2.55 0.02 1.94
CA ARG A 340 -2.90 0.55 3.27
C ARG A 340 -4.39 0.79 3.41
N ALA A 341 -5.11 0.92 2.30
CA ALA A 341 -6.56 1.02 2.28
C ALA A 341 -7.21 -0.15 3.01
N ASN A 342 -8.46 0.05 3.45
CA ASN A 342 -9.27 -1.00 4.08
C ASN A 342 -8.56 -1.68 5.28
N GLY A 343 -7.93 -0.86 6.12
CA GLY A 343 -7.21 -1.33 7.32
C GLY A 343 -5.97 -2.17 7.04
N GLY A 344 -5.38 -2.08 5.84
CA GLY A 344 -4.17 -2.83 5.51
C GLY A 344 -4.37 -4.34 5.37
N CYS A 345 -5.61 -4.80 5.16
CA CYS A 345 -5.91 -6.23 5.18
C CYS A 345 -5.41 -7.01 3.96
N GLY A 346 -4.91 -6.33 2.93
CA GLY A 346 -4.41 -6.94 1.69
C GLY A 346 -5.48 -7.16 0.60
N TYR A 347 -6.73 -6.78 0.87
CA TYR A 347 -7.84 -6.80 -0.07
C TYR A 347 -8.51 -5.42 -0.13
N VAL A 348 -8.62 -4.87 -1.34
CA VAL A 348 -9.25 -3.56 -1.58
C VAL A 348 -10.33 -3.75 -2.63
N LYS A 349 -11.59 -3.45 -2.30
CA LYS A 349 -12.72 -3.59 -3.23
C LYS A 349 -12.49 -2.68 -4.44
N LYS A 350 -12.74 -3.21 -5.64
CA LYS A 350 -12.65 -2.43 -6.87
C LYS A 350 -13.71 -1.32 -6.89
N PRO A 351 -13.43 -0.19 -7.56
CA PRO A 351 -14.43 0.85 -7.82
C PRO A 351 -15.65 0.28 -8.55
N GLU A 352 -16.83 0.83 -8.26
CA GLU A 352 -18.11 0.35 -8.80
C GLU A 352 -18.14 0.37 -10.34
N PHE A 353 -17.52 1.38 -10.95
CA PHE A 353 -17.42 1.49 -12.41
C PHE A 353 -16.59 0.36 -13.09
N LEU A 354 -15.83 -0.44 -12.33
CA LEU A 354 -15.16 -1.65 -12.82
C LEU A 354 -15.94 -2.94 -12.52
N LEU A 355 -17.07 -2.84 -11.80
CA LEU A 355 -17.89 -3.96 -11.37
C LEU A 355 -19.24 -4.04 -12.10
N CYS A 356 -19.72 -2.94 -12.70
CA CYS A 356 -21.02 -2.89 -13.39
C CYS A 356 -21.15 -3.96 -14.51
N PRO A 357 -22.08 -4.93 -14.38
CA PRO A 357 -22.33 -5.96 -15.38
C PRO A 357 -23.17 -5.46 -16.56
N ASP A 358 -23.99 -4.43 -16.34
CA ASP A 358 -24.93 -3.93 -17.34
C ASP A 358 -24.21 -3.00 -18.32
N GLY A 359 -24.41 -3.23 -19.61
CA GLY A 359 -23.79 -2.52 -20.74
C GLY A 359 -24.02 -1.00 -20.82
N ALA A 360 -24.41 -0.33 -19.72
CA ALA A 360 -24.40 1.13 -19.62
C ALA A 360 -22.98 1.72 -19.72
N CYS A 361 -21.92 0.95 -19.44
CA CYS A 361 -20.53 1.32 -19.70
C CYS A 361 -20.03 0.67 -21.02
N HIS A 362 -20.67 1.02 -22.15
CA HIS A 362 -20.09 0.72 -23.47
C HIS A 362 -18.86 1.56 -23.80
N GLU A 363 -18.58 2.59 -22.99
CA GLU A 363 -17.34 3.35 -23.07
C GLU A 363 -16.27 2.68 -22.20
N VAL A 364 -15.04 2.51 -22.75
CA VAL A 364 -13.85 2.18 -21.96
C VAL A 364 -13.90 3.11 -20.76
N PHE A 365 -13.57 2.63 -19.56
CA PHE A 365 -13.16 3.54 -18.49
C PHE A 365 -12.08 4.47 -19.06
N ASN A 366 -12.49 5.69 -19.42
CA ASN A 366 -11.65 6.71 -20.00
C ASN A 366 -11.44 7.76 -18.92
N SER A 367 -10.40 7.54 -18.12
CA SER A 367 -10.04 8.44 -17.03
C SER A 367 -9.82 9.90 -17.47
N MET A 368 -9.55 10.15 -18.75
CA MET A 368 -9.37 11.50 -19.28
C MET A 368 -10.68 12.22 -19.56
N ALA A 369 -11.77 11.49 -19.79
CA ALA A 369 -13.09 12.05 -20.10
C ALA A 369 -13.95 12.28 -18.84
N LEU A 370 -13.60 11.66 -17.71
CA LEU A 370 -14.34 11.83 -16.46
C LEU A 370 -14.16 13.24 -15.90
N PRO A 371 -15.21 13.95 -15.47
CA PRO A 371 -15.08 15.25 -14.82
C PRO A 371 -14.29 15.15 -13.52
N VAL A 372 -13.78 16.28 -13.03
CA VAL A 372 -13.17 16.35 -11.70
C VAL A 372 -14.25 15.99 -10.68
N LYS A 373 -13.96 15.03 -9.80
CA LYS A 373 -14.89 14.56 -8.75
C LYS A 373 -14.68 15.32 -7.44
N THR A 374 -13.44 15.68 -7.13
CA THR A 374 -13.08 16.46 -5.95
C THR A 374 -11.75 17.18 -6.15
N ILE A 375 -11.53 18.26 -5.41
CA ILE A 375 -10.23 18.91 -5.29
C ILE A 375 -9.67 18.58 -3.90
N LEU A 376 -8.53 17.91 -3.85
CA LEU A 376 -7.80 17.64 -2.62
C LEU A 376 -6.85 18.79 -2.34
N LYS A 377 -7.08 19.49 -1.23
CA LYS A 377 -6.16 20.48 -0.68
C LYS A 377 -5.28 19.83 0.39
N VAL A 378 -3.97 19.98 0.24
CA VAL A 378 -2.97 19.39 1.13
C VAL A 378 -2.08 20.48 1.69
N LYS A 379 -2.12 20.67 3.01
CA LYS A 379 -1.20 21.55 3.72
C LYS A 379 -0.16 20.74 4.48
N ILE A 380 1.12 21.06 4.32
CA ILE A 380 2.22 20.47 5.08
C ILE A 380 2.65 21.49 6.12
N PHE A 381 2.29 21.28 7.39
CA PHE A 381 2.69 22.20 8.45
C PHE A 381 4.16 22.04 8.80
N MET A 382 4.54 20.81 9.17
CA MET A 382 5.86 20.52 9.72
C MET A 382 6.19 19.03 9.66
N GLY A 383 7.45 18.69 9.94
CA GLY A 383 7.88 17.31 10.19
C GLY A 383 8.69 17.19 11.47
N GLU A 384 8.68 16.03 12.11
CA GLU A 384 9.53 15.73 13.26
C GLU A 384 10.06 14.29 13.23
N GLY A 385 11.03 14.00 14.13
CA GLY A 385 11.40 12.64 14.51
C GLY A 385 12.73 12.16 13.93
N TRP A 386 13.29 12.86 12.94
CA TRP A 386 14.58 12.51 12.34
C TRP A 386 15.71 12.47 13.37
N ARG A 387 15.77 13.44 14.28
CA ARG A 387 16.79 13.48 15.34
C ARG A 387 16.75 12.28 16.30
N VAL A 388 15.61 11.60 16.41
CA VAL A 388 15.46 10.39 17.24
C VAL A 388 15.94 9.15 16.49
N ASP A 389 15.64 9.08 15.19
CA ASP A 389 15.89 7.91 14.37
C ASP A 389 17.28 7.90 13.71
N PHE A 390 17.92 9.06 13.58
CA PHE A 390 19.18 9.24 12.86
C PHE A 390 20.27 9.82 13.74
N HIS A 391 21.51 9.38 13.46
CA HIS A 391 22.69 10.03 14.02
C HIS A 391 22.74 11.48 13.56
N PHE A 392 23.23 12.38 14.41
CA PHE A 392 23.17 13.81 14.14
C PHE A 392 24.03 14.30 12.96
N ARG A 393 24.84 13.43 12.36
CA ARG A 393 25.64 13.68 11.16
C ARG A 393 25.22 12.83 9.96
N HIS A 394 24.00 12.30 10.02
CA HIS A 394 23.54 11.35 9.01
C HIS A 394 23.34 12.01 7.66
N PHE A 395 22.72 13.19 7.68
CA PHE A 395 22.42 14.02 6.53
C PHE A 395 23.64 14.90 6.23
N ASP A 396 23.87 15.90 7.08
CA ASP A 396 25.06 16.73 6.96
C ASP A 396 26.15 16.41 7.98
N TYR A 397 27.41 16.37 7.51
CA TYR A 397 28.55 16.12 8.39
C TYR A 397 28.88 17.32 9.31
N CYS A 398 28.57 18.54 8.84
CA CYS A 398 29.01 19.82 9.42
C CYS A 398 27.87 20.72 9.93
N SER A 399 26.61 20.32 9.71
CA SER A 399 25.39 21.08 10.01
C SER A 399 24.24 20.13 10.36
N PRO A 400 23.14 20.64 10.96
CA PRO A 400 21.85 19.97 10.87
C PRO A 400 21.32 19.95 9.42
N PRO A 401 20.28 19.13 9.12
CA PRO A 401 19.77 18.94 7.76
C PRO A 401 18.99 20.13 7.20
N ASP A 402 18.96 20.20 5.87
CA ASP A 402 18.30 21.18 5.00
C ASP A 402 17.07 20.55 4.32
N PHE A 403 15.99 20.37 5.09
CA PHE A 403 14.87 19.57 4.62
C PHE A 403 13.89 20.32 3.72
N TYR A 404 13.41 19.62 2.69
CA TYR A 404 12.23 20.00 1.92
C TYR A 404 11.33 18.80 1.65
N ALA A 405 10.03 19.05 1.52
CA ALA A 405 9.04 18.04 1.18
C ALA A 405 8.60 18.18 -0.28
N ARG A 406 8.22 17.06 -0.88
CA ARG A 406 7.54 16.99 -2.17
C ARG A 406 6.22 16.26 -2.03
N VAL A 407 5.19 16.78 -2.69
CA VAL A 407 3.85 16.18 -2.69
C VAL A 407 3.28 16.16 -4.10
N GLY A 408 2.59 15.08 -4.45
CA GLY A 408 1.91 14.96 -5.74
C GLY A 408 0.96 13.78 -5.79
N ILE A 409 0.11 13.76 -6.81
CA ILE A 409 -0.82 12.67 -7.07
C ILE A 409 -0.22 11.72 -8.10
N VAL A 410 -0.30 10.43 -7.80
CA VAL A 410 -0.09 9.35 -8.77
C VAL A 410 -1.38 8.57 -8.88
N GLY A 411 -1.85 8.30 -10.09
CA GLY A 411 -3.15 7.70 -10.32
C GLY A 411 -3.40 7.59 -11.81
N VAL A 412 -4.66 7.60 -12.21
CA VAL A 412 -4.99 7.63 -13.64
C VAL A 412 -4.30 8.81 -14.35
N PRO A 413 -4.03 8.73 -15.67
CA PRO A 413 -3.29 9.78 -16.37
C PRO A 413 -3.83 11.21 -16.18
N GLY A 414 -5.15 11.37 -16.04
CA GLY A 414 -5.80 12.66 -15.82
C GLY A 414 -5.64 13.25 -14.41
N ASP A 415 -5.23 12.43 -13.43
CA ASP A 415 -5.02 12.83 -12.03
C ASP A 415 -3.53 12.95 -11.69
N THR A 416 -2.66 12.35 -12.51
CA THR A 416 -1.22 12.31 -12.22
C THR A 416 -0.62 13.71 -12.32
N SER A 417 -0.06 14.19 -11.21
CA SER A 417 0.56 15.51 -11.13
C SER A 417 2.07 15.42 -11.16
N LYS A 418 2.73 16.53 -11.53
CA LYS A 418 4.13 16.73 -11.13
C LYS A 418 4.19 16.84 -9.60
N MET A 419 5.31 16.39 -9.02
CA MET A 419 5.55 16.58 -7.59
C MET A 419 5.81 18.07 -7.33
N CYS A 420 4.94 18.72 -6.59
CA CYS A 420 5.14 20.06 -6.03
C CYS A 420 6.16 19.97 -4.89
N ARG A 421 6.94 21.02 -4.69
CA ARG A 421 8.04 21.06 -3.71
C ARG A 421 7.85 22.26 -2.79
N THR A 422 8.09 22.08 -1.49
CA THR A 422 8.15 23.17 -0.50
C THR A 422 9.45 23.95 -0.59
N GLY A 423 9.52 25.11 0.06
CA GLY A 423 10.79 25.74 0.41
C GLY A 423 11.72 24.80 1.18
N ILE A 424 13.01 25.07 1.09
CA ILE A 424 14.04 24.43 1.91
C ILE A 424 14.05 25.10 3.27
N VAL A 425 14.10 24.31 4.34
CA VAL A 425 14.30 24.81 5.70
C VAL A 425 15.68 24.40 6.16
N ASP A 426 16.59 25.38 6.17
CA ASP A 426 18.01 25.15 6.41
C ASP A 426 18.33 24.90 7.90
N ASP A 427 19.28 23.99 8.16
CA ASP A 427 19.83 23.69 9.48
C ASP A 427 18.77 23.34 10.56
N GLN A 428 17.68 22.64 10.22
CA GLN A 428 16.60 22.27 11.17
C GLN A 428 16.20 20.79 11.15
N TRP A 429 16.27 20.14 12.32
CA TRP A 429 15.74 18.79 12.53
C TRP A 429 14.21 18.70 12.58
N ILE A 430 13.53 19.84 12.78
CA ILE A 430 12.07 19.95 12.91
C ILE A 430 11.61 21.06 11.97
N PRO A 431 11.56 20.80 10.65
CA PRO A 431 11.21 21.81 9.66
C PRO A 431 9.73 22.20 9.76
N ILE A 432 9.44 23.50 9.65
CA ILE A 432 8.10 24.06 9.53
C ILE A 432 8.00 24.68 8.14
N TRP A 433 7.24 24.05 7.25
CA TRP A 433 7.04 24.54 5.88
C TRP A 433 5.81 25.45 5.79
N ASN A 434 4.71 25.06 6.42
CA ASN A 434 3.42 25.75 6.38
C ASN A 434 2.90 26.06 4.96
N GLU A 435 3.15 25.15 4.02
CA GLU A 435 2.82 25.31 2.60
C GLU A 435 1.66 24.42 2.17
N GLU A 436 0.91 24.87 1.17
CA GLU A 436 -0.34 24.26 0.73
C GLU A 436 -0.37 24.04 -0.78
N PHE A 437 -0.99 22.94 -1.19
CA PHE A 437 -1.07 22.50 -2.58
C PHE A 437 -2.47 21.97 -2.88
N GLU A 438 -2.94 22.14 -4.11
CA GLU A 438 -4.26 21.69 -4.56
C GLU A 438 -4.14 20.75 -5.74
N PHE A 439 -4.93 19.68 -5.70
CA PHE A 439 -4.93 18.65 -6.72
C PHE A 439 -6.38 18.34 -7.15
N PRO A 440 -6.78 18.62 -8.40
CA PRO A 440 -8.04 18.14 -8.94
C PRO A 440 -7.96 16.64 -9.21
N ILE A 441 -8.96 15.87 -8.76
CA ILE A 441 -8.97 14.41 -8.83
C ILE A 441 -10.28 13.93 -9.46
N ARG A 442 -10.17 13.17 -10.54
CA ARG A 442 -11.25 12.57 -11.32
C ARG A 442 -11.60 11.18 -10.80
N VAL A 443 -10.60 10.40 -10.38
CA VAL A 443 -10.78 9.00 -9.92
C VAL A 443 -10.08 8.78 -8.57
N PRO A 444 -10.63 9.31 -7.47
CA PRO A 444 -10.05 9.20 -6.13
C PRO A 444 -9.79 7.76 -5.68
N GLU A 445 -10.57 6.79 -6.18
CA GLU A 445 -10.46 5.37 -5.83
C GLU A 445 -9.18 4.71 -6.38
N LEU A 446 -8.53 5.30 -7.40
CA LEU A 446 -7.25 4.85 -7.96
C LEU A 446 -6.12 5.86 -7.78
N ALA A 447 -6.39 6.99 -7.11
CA ALA A 447 -5.41 8.02 -6.83
C ALA A 447 -4.70 7.78 -5.50
N LEU A 448 -3.39 7.99 -5.50
CA LEU A 448 -2.53 7.95 -4.31
C LEU A 448 -1.87 9.33 -4.14
N LEU A 449 -1.93 9.85 -2.92
CA LEU A 449 -1.12 10.96 -2.49
C LEU A 449 0.29 10.46 -2.18
N ARG A 450 1.27 10.87 -2.99
CA ARG A 450 2.68 10.56 -2.79
C ARG A 450 3.37 11.73 -2.11
N ILE A 451 4.13 11.42 -1.07
CA ILE A 451 4.96 12.38 -0.35
C ILE A 451 6.37 11.82 -0.21
N ASP A 452 7.39 12.63 -0.43
CA ASP A 452 8.75 12.31 0.01
C ASP A 452 9.46 13.54 0.55
N VAL A 453 10.32 13.32 1.54
CA VAL A 453 11.15 14.34 2.16
C VAL A 453 12.59 14.04 1.81
N LYS A 454 13.32 15.11 1.50
CA LYS A 454 14.72 15.04 1.17
C LYS A 454 15.50 16.11 1.93
N ASP A 455 16.75 15.79 2.13
CA ASP A 455 17.76 16.73 2.59
C ASP A 455 18.46 17.30 1.36
N TYR A 456 18.54 18.63 1.26
CA TYR A 456 19.12 19.30 0.10
C TYR A 456 20.64 19.34 0.21
N ASP A 457 21.34 18.85 -0.82
CA ASP A 457 22.80 18.95 -0.89
C ASP A 457 23.22 19.85 -2.07
N PRO A 458 23.81 21.04 -1.81
CA PRO A 458 24.30 21.93 -2.86
C PRO A 458 25.39 21.32 -3.75
N SER A 459 26.11 20.30 -3.25
CA SER A 459 27.30 19.72 -3.87
C SER A 459 27.06 18.34 -4.48
N GLY A 460 25.86 17.78 -4.33
CA GLY A 460 25.58 16.37 -4.59
C GLY A 460 24.13 16.07 -4.96
N GLU A 461 23.72 14.82 -4.74
CA GLU A 461 22.33 14.41 -4.88
C GLU A 461 21.61 14.49 -3.53
N ASP A 462 20.47 15.17 -3.51
CA ASP A 462 19.62 15.27 -2.32
C ASP A 462 19.35 13.91 -1.65
N GLU A 463 19.71 13.83 -0.37
CA GLU A 463 19.59 12.61 0.41
C GLU A 463 18.13 12.28 0.76
N PHE A 464 17.83 10.99 0.86
CA PHE A 464 16.46 10.54 1.12
C PHE A 464 16.16 10.57 2.62
N ALA A 465 15.21 11.40 3.03
CA ALA A 465 14.81 11.52 4.44
C ALA A 465 13.52 10.77 4.78
N GLY A 466 12.72 10.36 3.80
CA GLY A 466 11.55 9.49 3.99
C GLY A 466 10.51 9.60 2.89
N GLN A 467 9.59 8.64 2.82
CA GLN A 467 8.45 8.68 1.90
C GLN A 467 7.18 8.10 2.51
N THR A 468 6.04 8.49 1.96
CA THR A 468 4.79 7.74 2.13
C THR A 468 3.93 7.84 0.86
N CYS A 469 3.06 6.85 0.67
CA CYS A 469 1.99 6.88 -0.31
C CYS A 469 0.69 6.53 0.42
N LEU A 470 -0.35 7.34 0.24
CA LEU A 470 -1.63 7.20 0.92
C LEU A 470 -2.77 7.12 -0.11
N PRO A 471 -3.74 6.20 0.03
CA PRO A 471 -4.90 6.15 -0.84
C PRO A 471 -5.78 7.39 -0.62
N VAL A 472 -6.03 8.16 -1.67
CA VAL A 472 -6.78 9.42 -1.57
C VAL A 472 -8.19 9.18 -1.01
N SER A 473 -8.87 8.13 -1.48
CA SER A 473 -10.21 7.75 -1.02
C SER A 473 -10.29 7.35 0.46
N GLU A 474 -9.16 7.14 1.13
CA GLU A 474 -9.07 6.69 2.53
C GLU A 474 -8.49 7.78 3.46
N LEU A 475 -8.12 8.95 2.91
CA LEU A 475 -7.63 10.08 3.70
C LEU A 475 -8.74 10.65 4.58
N ARG A 476 -8.44 10.83 5.87
CA ARG A 476 -9.31 11.53 6.80
C ARG A 476 -9.11 13.05 6.67
N THR A 477 -10.20 13.80 6.55
CA THR A 477 -10.19 15.27 6.50
C THR A 477 -9.62 15.89 7.79
N GLY A 478 -9.12 17.12 7.73
CA GLY A 478 -8.59 17.85 8.88
C GLY A 478 -7.09 17.65 9.11
N ILE A 479 -6.63 17.95 10.32
CA ILE A 479 -5.21 18.00 10.69
C ILE A 479 -4.76 16.61 11.16
N ARG A 480 -3.88 15.92 10.42
CA ARG A 480 -3.52 14.51 10.62
C ARG A 480 -2.01 14.28 10.73
N CYS A 481 -1.66 13.25 11.49
CA CYS A 481 -0.33 12.69 11.59
C CYS A 481 -0.08 11.71 10.42
N VAL A 482 1.08 11.84 9.79
CA VAL A 482 1.50 11.04 8.64
C VAL A 482 2.90 10.45 8.88
N PRO A 483 3.00 9.19 9.30
CA PRO A 483 4.29 8.50 9.45
C PRO A 483 5.02 8.35 8.12
N LEU A 484 6.34 8.54 8.14
CA LEU A 484 7.21 8.31 6.98
C LEU A 484 7.85 6.93 7.02
N HIS A 485 8.31 6.49 5.84
CA HIS A 485 8.88 5.17 5.61
C HIS A 485 10.25 5.29 4.98
N LYS A 486 11.07 4.27 5.26
CA LYS A 486 12.36 4.02 4.60
C LYS A 486 12.16 3.75 3.10
N ARG A 487 13.26 3.74 2.34
CA ARG A 487 13.24 3.40 0.90
C ARG A 487 12.54 2.07 0.60
N ARG A 488 12.66 1.05 1.46
CA ARG A 488 12.01 -0.27 1.29
C ARG A 488 10.56 -0.34 1.80
N GLY A 489 10.02 0.77 2.30
CA GLY A 489 8.65 0.87 2.82
C GLY A 489 8.47 0.44 4.27
N ASP A 490 9.55 0.19 5.01
CA ASP A 490 9.47 -0.07 6.45
C ASP A 490 9.26 1.27 7.18
N VAL A 491 8.32 1.32 8.13
CA VAL A 491 7.94 2.54 8.87
C VAL A 491 9.13 3.04 9.69
N TYR A 492 9.37 4.35 9.72
CA TYR A 492 10.30 4.95 10.68
C TYR A 492 9.72 4.90 12.10
N LYS A 493 10.59 4.86 13.12
CA LYS A 493 10.12 4.71 14.49
C LYS A 493 9.50 6.02 15.00
N SER A 494 10.05 7.16 14.59
CA SER A 494 9.59 8.46 15.10
C SER A 494 9.35 9.50 14.01
N VAL A 495 9.80 9.27 12.78
CA VAL A 495 9.65 10.25 11.68
C VAL A 495 8.21 10.34 11.18
N LYS A 496 7.66 11.56 11.20
CA LYS A 496 6.28 11.86 10.79
C LYS A 496 6.11 13.31 10.34
N LEU A 497 5.06 13.55 9.57
CA LEU A 497 4.59 14.86 9.15
C LEU A 497 3.26 15.19 9.84
N LEU A 498 3.06 16.48 10.12
CA LEU A 498 1.75 17.02 10.48
C LEU A 498 1.17 17.75 9.26
N MET A 499 0.02 17.30 8.80
CA MET A 499 -0.57 17.74 7.53
C MET A 499 -2.06 18.06 7.68
N ARG A 500 -2.64 18.88 6.81
CA ARG A 500 -4.08 19.06 6.67
C ARG A 500 -4.55 18.49 5.34
N PHE A 501 -5.68 17.80 5.35
CA PHE A 501 -6.36 17.32 4.15
C PHE A 501 -7.77 17.89 4.12
N ASP A 502 -8.12 18.63 3.07
CA ASP A 502 -9.50 19.09 2.85
C ASP A 502 -9.97 18.64 1.46
N PHE A 503 -11.20 18.16 1.40
CA PHE A 503 -11.86 17.76 0.16
C PHE A 503 -12.90 18.80 -0.20
N MET A 504 -12.70 19.44 -1.34
CA MET A 504 -13.59 20.47 -1.86
C MET A 504 -14.39 19.93 -3.05
N SER A 505 -15.58 20.49 -3.24
CA SER A 505 -16.31 20.30 -4.49
C SER A 505 -15.54 20.98 -5.65
N PRO A 506 -15.59 20.41 -6.87
CA PRO A 506 -14.90 20.94 -8.05
C PRO A 506 -15.27 22.36 -8.43
#